data_AF-A0A8W8NTY3-F1
#
_entry.id   AF-A0A8W8NTY3-F1
#
_cell.length_a   1.000
_cell.length_b   1.000
_cell.length_c   1.000
_cell.angle_alpha   90.00
_cell.angle_beta   90.00
_cell.angle_gamma   90.00
#
_symmetry.space_group_name_H-M   'P 1'
#
loop_
_entity.id
_entity.type
_entity.pdbx_description
1 polymer ?
#
loop_
_entity_poly.entity_id
_entity_poly.type
_entity_poly.pdbx_seq_one_letter_code
_entity_poly.pdbx_strand_id
1 'polypeptide(L)'
;MNRDASKVKEVWNKIQNGVNSTPTMVFSVIGDSDSFVPKPWPKTVFQTALIEAAKSGGETWILYRGNEKGVSRCVREAYQSYGDMEFRNNNTGYGIGVNDTNRHIKLISIARKGAFRTEYLTDPHFETNGEDDDSFLLEFEKYVSEQDVSFFSQKMDIKMPVPIAVIVCEGDIDTIVHISEALKNKLPVIIMKGSGKAADLVFDFLENERQLKKKASVLFGIRFDDKKYSELKAHLDTIDENRDLVGVFDLDQDDPLMLSNIVGEAVISCWSMENILQRNNANGLEFANSLNLRPKTAIPHSQTNGTTIKGSSLAWKLLRRNSVNPEKKIIDQILGGFKLESRPYVLNPKFSTPTSLPLYFYFGYQLLQESDLLEECGPVLLLEALKANRCDYVRVLLDQRVKFDPRNLPELYEQTVSCKDCKFKSEDCLHMQWILKQIEEKHAKRMCHKYRCKVIKMNSKKVGEQQKYIEEKIEELHLPVAKSAEALCREILRYEEFTKDSSTEDDNISLILLWAIFANRKELAEIYWLRGKNHLLTGLVCSAILKKLSKKANNVKEQVLSNNLEEHSKLFEQRCLGIMDRMYDENAEQAIDLMDTEADIWGIHSHLCLRKFYV
;
A
#
# COMPACT_ATOMS: atom_id res chain seq x y z
N MET A 1 29.44 -1.45 -29.15
CA MET A 1 29.01 -1.10 -27.78
C MET A 1 28.46 0.32 -27.81
N ASN A 2 27.15 0.49 -27.63
CA ASN A 2 26.48 1.80 -27.72
C ASN A 2 26.99 2.73 -26.61
N ARG A 3 27.43 3.93 -27.00
CA ARG A 3 27.96 4.96 -26.10
C ARG A 3 26.89 5.44 -25.08
N ASP A 4 25.62 5.40 -25.47
CA ASP A 4 24.51 5.94 -24.68
C ASP A 4 24.07 5.01 -23.54
N ALA A 5 24.04 3.70 -23.77
CA ALA A 5 23.71 2.71 -22.73
C ALA A 5 24.71 2.71 -21.56
N SER A 6 25.98 3.06 -21.81
CA SER A 6 26.99 3.17 -20.76
C SER A 6 26.79 4.42 -19.89
N LYS A 7 26.25 5.51 -20.45
CA LYS A 7 26.01 6.78 -19.74
C LYS A 7 24.81 6.70 -18.82
N VAL A 8 23.68 6.16 -19.32
CA VAL A 8 22.45 5.98 -18.54
C VAL A 8 22.71 5.14 -17.29
N LYS A 9 23.49 4.06 -17.44
CA LYS A 9 23.95 3.23 -16.32
C LYS A 9 24.84 3.98 -15.32
N GLU A 10 25.73 4.84 -15.80
CA GLU A 10 26.56 5.67 -14.91
C GLU A 10 25.71 6.64 -14.08
N VAL A 11 24.73 7.29 -14.70
CA VAL A 11 23.79 8.19 -14.02
C VAL A 11 22.94 7.45 -12.99
N TRP A 12 22.41 6.27 -13.36
CA TRP A 12 21.68 5.40 -12.44
C TRP A 12 22.52 5.07 -11.19
N ASN A 13 23.75 4.61 -11.37
CA ASN A 13 24.64 4.28 -10.25
C ASN A 13 24.99 5.51 -9.41
N LYS A 14 25.19 6.68 -10.03
CA LYS A 14 25.43 7.95 -9.33
C LYS A 14 24.25 8.33 -8.45
N ILE A 15 23.03 8.23 -8.97
CA ILE A 15 21.81 8.52 -8.21
C ILE A 15 21.67 7.54 -7.05
N GLN A 16 21.76 6.23 -7.29
CA GLN A 16 21.65 5.21 -6.23
C GLN A 16 22.64 5.46 -5.08
N ASN A 17 23.90 5.75 -5.40
CA ASN A 17 24.92 6.07 -4.41
C ASN A 17 24.66 7.41 -3.71
N GLY A 18 24.12 8.39 -4.44
CA GLY A 18 23.77 9.70 -3.94
C GLY A 18 22.64 9.66 -2.92
N VAL A 19 21.49 9.08 -3.29
CA VAL A 19 20.32 9.01 -2.41
C VAL A 19 20.35 7.83 -1.42
N ASN A 20 21.34 6.94 -1.56
CA ASN A 20 21.55 5.73 -0.75
C ASN A 20 20.28 4.87 -0.62
N SER A 21 19.57 4.70 -1.74
CA SER A 21 18.33 3.92 -1.83
C SER A 21 18.19 3.29 -3.21
N THR A 22 17.28 2.33 -3.34
CA THR A 22 16.84 1.76 -4.62
C THR A 22 15.33 1.97 -4.71
N PRO A 23 14.80 2.50 -5.82
CA PRO A 23 13.39 2.87 -5.88
C PRO A 23 12.51 1.63 -5.90
N THR A 24 11.46 1.64 -5.10
CA THR A 24 10.33 0.71 -5.27
C THR A 24 9.28 1.27 -6.21
N MET A 25 9.32 2.57 -6.52
CA MET A 25 8.48 3.23 -7.52
C MET A 25 9.17 4.49 -8.04
N VAL A 26 8.90 4.86 -9.30
CA VAL A 26 9.45 6.07 -9.93
C VAL A 26 8.34 6.88 -10.57
N PHE A 27 8.25 8.15 -10.21
CA PHE A 27 7.41 9.14 -10.88
C PHE A 27 8.30 10.05 -11.72
N SER A 28 8.12 10.01 -13.04
CA SER A 28 8.77 10.98 -13.92
C SER A 28 7.80 12.12 -14.23
N VAL A 29 8.00 13.28 -13.63
CA VAL A 29 7.13 14.44 -13.84
C VAL A 29 7.69 15.29 -14.97
N ILE A 30 6.93 15.41 -16.06
CA ILE A 30 7.30 16.16 -17.25
C ILE A 30 6.27 17.24 -17.60
N GLY A 31 6.65 18.11 -18.55
CA GLY A 31 5.79 19.13 -19.12
C GLY A 31 6.06 20.55 -18.63
N ASP A 32 7.27 20.80 -18.11
CA ASP A 32 7.80 22.17 -18.12
C ASP A 32 7.70 22.75 -19.53
N SER A 33 7.32 24.01 -19.59
CA SER A 33 7.10 24.70 -20.84
C SER A 33 7.64 26.12 -20.76
N ASP A 34 8.31 26.54 -21.84
CA ASP A 34 8.83 27.90 -21.99
C ASP A 34 7.75 28.89 -22.43
N SER A 35 6.60 28.37 -22.87
CA SER A 35 5.46 29.16 -23.35
C SER A 35 4.52 29.58 -22.20
N PHE A 36 3.67 30.58 -22.41
CA PHE A 36 2.69 31.01 -21.40
C PHE A 36 1.56 29.97 -21.27
N VAL A 37 1.18 29.61 -20.04
CA VAL A 37 0.02 28.73 -19.77
C VAL A 37 -1.25 29.59 -19.74
N PRO A 38 -2.21 29.40 -20.68
CA PRO A 38 -3.33 30.32 -20.84
C PRO A 38 -4.28 30.41 -19.65
N LYS A 39 -4.42 29.31 -18.89
CA LYS A 39 -5.38 29.18 -17.79
C LYS A 39 -4.66 28.77 -16.51
N PRO A 40 -4.90 29.45 -15.37
CA PRO A 40 -4.39 28.97 -14.09
C PRO A 40 -5.08 27.65 -13.74
N TRP A 41 -4.33 26.73 -13.14
CA TRP A 41 -4.81 25.41 -12.78
C TRP A 41 -4.49 25.06 -11.31
N PRO A 42 -5.19 24.08 -10.71
CA PRO A 42 -5.10 23.77 -9.28
C PRO A 42 -3.76 23.13 -8.86
N LYS A 43 -2.69 23.93 -8.78
CA LYS A 43 -1.35 23.45 -8.42
C LYS A 43 -1.30 22.75 -7.06
N THR A 44 -2.04 23.25 -6.07
CA THR A 44 -2.09 22.64 -4.74
C THR A 44 -2.68 21.23 -4.76
N VAL A 45 -3.71 20.99 -5.57
CA VAL A 45 -4.32 19.67 -5.77
C VAL A 45 -3.28 18.70 -6.32
N PHE A 46 -2.54 19.12 -7.36
CA PHE A 46 -1.45 18.31 -7.91
C PHE A 46 -0.33 18.04 -6.91
N GLN A 47 0.11 19.06 -6.15
CA GLN A 47 1.15 18.91 -5.15
C GLN A 47 0.76 17.88 -4.09
N THR A 48 -0.47 17.96 -3.57
CA THR A 48 -1.01 16.98 -2.62
C THR A 48 -1.12 15.60 -3.27
N ALA A 49 -1.70 15.50 -4.46
CA ALA A 49 -1.88 14.23 -5.16
C ALA A 49 -0.53 13.52 -5.42
N LEU A 50 0.47 14.26 -5.91
CA LEU A 50 1.80 13.74 -6.20
C LEU A 50 2.48 13.17 -4.95
N ILE A 51 2.45 13.92 -3.84
CA ILE A 51 3.07 13.49 -2.59
C ILE A 51 2.32 12.30 -1.98
N GLU A 52 1.00 12.32 -1.93
CA GLU A 52 0.22 11.22 -1.36
C GLU A 52 0.34 9.93 -2.19
N ALA A 53 0.39 10.05 -3.52
CA ALA A 53 0.71 8.93 -4.40
C ALA A 53 2.14 8.42 -4.16
N ALA A 54 3.13 9.32 -4.01
CA ALA A 54 4.52 8.94 -3.80
C ALA A 54 4.75 8.27 -2.43
N LYS A 55 4.07 8.73 -1.38
CA LYS A 55 4.10 8.07 -0.06
C LYS A 55 3.65 6.61 -0.13
N SER A 56 2.68 6.33 -1.01
CA SER A 56 2.06 5.01 -1.15
C SER A 56 2.93 3.98 -1.87
N GLY A 57 3.91 4.42 -2.67
CA GLY A 57 4.80 3.51 -3.39
C GLY A 57 6.07 3.09 -2.65
N GLY A 58 6.26 3.50 -1.40
CA GLY A 58 7.41 3.13 -0.57
C GLY A 58 8.63 4.03 -0.79
N GLU A 59 9.78 3.45 -1.16
CA GLU A 59 10.96 4.20 -1.57
C GLU A 59 10.73 4.78 -2.96
N THR A 60 10.04 5.92 -3.02
CA THR A 60 9.62 6.53 -4.28
C THR A 60 10.62 7.58 -4.73
N TRP A 61 11.05 7.48 -5.99
CA TRP A 61 11.85 8.51 -6.64
C TRP A 61 10.96 9.40 -7.50
N ILE A 62 11.08 10.71 -7.32
CA ILE A 62 10.42 11.70 -8.18
C ILE A 62 11.50 12.31 -9.07
N LEU A 63 11.45 12.00 -10.36
CA LEU A 63 12.29 12.60 -11.39
C LEU A 63 11.61 13.87 -11.90
N TYR A 64 12.38 14.95 -12.02
CA TYR A 64 11.90 16.22 -12.60
C TYR A 64 13.06 16.97 -13.27
N ARG A 65 12.75 18.03 -14.03
CA ARG A 65 13.73 18.74 -14.86
C ARG A 65 14.57 19.79 -14.12
N GLY A 66 14.16 20.21 -12.92
CA GLY A 66 14.95 21.16 -12.13
C GLY A 66 14.77 22.64 -12.48
N ASN A 67 13.87 23.00 -13.38
CA ASN A 67 13.68 24.39 -13.81
C ASN A 67 13.19 25.29 -12.66
N GLU A 68 13.53 26.59 -12.70
CA GLU A 68 13.13 27.57 -11.68
C GLU A 68 11.63 27.94 -11.71
N LYS A 69 10.96 27.70 -12.84
CA LYS A 69 9.56 28.06 -13.09
C LYS A 69 8.78 26.84 -13.57
N GLY A 70 7.48 27.03 -13.84
CA GLY A 70 6.63 25.99 -14.42
C GLY A 70 6.32 24.85 -13.45
N VAL A 71 6.26 23.64 -14.00
CA VAL A 71 5.92 22.39 -13.30
C VAL A 71 7.04 22.00 -12.33
N SER A 72 8.31 22.17 -12.72
CA SER A 72 9.46 21.87 -11.87
C SER A 72 9.43 22.61 -10.54
N ARG A 73 9.05 23.89 -10.57
CA ARG A 73 8.83 24.68 -9.36
C ARG A 73 7.71 24.10 -8.49
N CYS A 74 6.60 23.69 -9.10
CA CYS A 74 5.47 23.12 -8.38
C CYS A 74 5.86 21.81 -7.67
N VAL A 75 6.62 20.94 -8.34
CA VAL A 75 7.15 19.69 -7.76
C VAL A 75 8.10 19.97 -6.60
N ARG A 76 9.00 20.95 -6.76
CA ARG A 76 9.95 21.35 -5.69
C ARG A 76 9.21 21.87 -4.46
N GLU A 77 8.24 22.76 -4.65
CA GLU A 77 7.40 23.29 -3.57
C GLU A 77 6.61 22.17 -2.86
N ALA A 78 6.10 21.18 -3.61
CA ALA A 78 5.42 20.00 -3.04
C ALA A 78 6.36 19.23 -2.11
N TYR A 79 7.59 18.96 -2.59
CA TYR A 79 8.59 18.20 -1.85
C TYR A 79 9.10 18.94 -0.60
N GLN A 80 9.28 20.25 -0.70
CA GLN A 80 9.61 21.11 0.45
C GLN A 80 8.50 21.07 1.50
N SER A 81 7.25 21.28 1.08
CA SER A 81 6.09 21.23 1.97
C SER A 81 5.97 19.88 2.68
N TYR A 82 6.15 18.78 1.95
CA TYR A 82 6.22 17.43 2.52
C TYR A 82 7.33 17.32 3.57
N GLY A 83 8.52 17.82 3.23
CA GLY A 83 9.67 17.87 4.13
C GLY A 83 9.39 18.61 5.44
N ASP A 84 8.76 19.77 5.34
CA ASP A 84 8.44 20.66 6.46
C ASP A 84 7.29 20.13 7.32
N MET A 85 6.30 19.47 6.72
CA MET A 85 5.17 18.89 7.46
C MET A 85 5.58 17.65 8.24
N GLU A 86 6.39 16.78 7.65
CA GLU A 86 6.66 15.43 8.19
C GLU A 86 7.94 15.36 9.04
N PHE A 87 8.95 16.19 8.75
CA PHE A 87 10.28 16.05 9.36
C PHE A 87 10.79 17.29 10.10
N ARG A 88 9.99 18.37 10.16
CA ARG A 88 10.40 19.59 10.86
C ARG A 88 10.35 19.40 12.38
N ASN A 89 11.51 19.06 12.94
CA ASN A 89 11.73 19.06 14.39
C ASN A 89 12.02 20.49 14.85
N ASN A 90 11.31 20.99 15.87
CA ASN A 90 11.51 22.32 16.46
C ASN A 90 12.92 22.57 17.06
N ASN A 91 13.83 21.60 17.01
CA ASN A 91 15.10 21.58 17.77
C ASN A 91 16.37 21.22 16.98
N THR A 92 16.37 21.15 15.64
CA THR A 92 17.61 20.91 14.89
C THR A 92 17.88 22.04 13.91
N GLY A 93 18.69 23.02 14.32
CA GLY A 93 19.18 24.12 13.47
C GLY A 93 20.16 23.70 12.37
N TYR A 94 20.17 22.44 11.95
CA TYR A 94 20.92 21.91 10.81
C TYR A 94 19.93 21.34 9.81
N GLY A 95 19.98 21.85 8.56
CA GLY A 95 19.10 21.43 7.47
C GLY A 95 19.14 19.91 7.25
N ILE A 96 17.97 19.34 6.99
CA ILE A 96 17.78 17.91 6.73
C ILE A 96 18.43 17.58 5.38
N GLY A 97 19.36 16.62 5.34
CA GLY A 97 20.13 16.28 4.13
C GLY A 97 19.39 15.32 3.17
N VAL A 98 19.81 15.32 1.89
CA VAL A 98 19.32 14.45 0.79
C VAL A 98 19.30 12.95 1.17
N ASN A 99 20.24 12.58 2.04
CA ASN A 99 20.52 11.20 2.42
C ASN A 99 19.79 10.77 3.70
N ASP A 100 18.83 11.58 4.20
CA ASP A 100 18.05 11.19 5.37
C ASP A 100 17.25 9.92 5.05
N THR A 101 17.59 8.83 5.74
CA THR A 101 16.94 7.53 5.63
C THR A 101 15.47 7.58 6.07
N ASN A 102 15.05 8.61 6.78
CA ASN A 102 13.64 8.79 7.17
C ASN A 102 12.79 9.35 6.01
N ARG A 103 13.41 9.99 5.00
CA ARG A 103 12.70 10.47 3.79
C ARG A 103 12.65 9.36 2.74
N HIS A 104 11.54 8.63 2.70
CA HIS A 104 11.28 7.58 1.70
C HIS A 104 10.98 8.13 0.29
N ILE A 105 10.60 9.41 0.18
CA ILE A 105 10.51 10.11 -1.12
C ILE A 105 11.84 10.80 -1.40
N LYS A 106 12.44 10.49 -2.55
CA LYS A 106 13.69 11.11 -3.04
C LYS A 106 13.39 11.97 -4.26
N LEU A 107 13.75 13.25 -4.21
CA LEU A 107 13.63 14.17 -5.34
C LEU A 107 14.93 14.18 -6.14
N ILE A 108 14.85 13.91 -7.44
CA ILE A 108 16.01 13.78 -8.33
C ILE A 108 15.81 14.69 -9.54
N SER A 109 16.71 15.64 -9.70
CA SER A 109 16.75 16.54 -10.86
C SER A 109 17.59 15.92 -11.96
N ILE A 110 16.98 15.69 -13.13
CA ILE A 110 17.67 15.33 -14.38
C ILE A 110 17.64 16.59 -15.26
N ALA A 111 18.54 17.51 -14.95
CA ALA A 111 18.59 18.83 -15.58
C ALA A 111 19.26 18.78 -16.96
N ARG A 112 18.80 19.66 -17.86
CA ARG A 112 19.52 20.03 -19.10
C ARG A 112 20.81 20.78 -18.74
N LYS A 113 21.84 20.62 -19.55
CA LYS A 113 23.17 21.21 -19.32
C LYS A 113 23.07 22.74 -19.49
N GLY A 114 23.15 23.48 -18.40
CA GLY A 114 23.00 24.95 -18.42
C GLY A 114 21.73 25.48 -17.75
N ALA A 115 20.89 24.61 -17.15
CA ALA A 115 19.98 25.04 -16.11
C ALA A 115 20.79 25.72 -14.99
N PHE A 116 20.38 26.93 -14.59
CA PHE A 116 21.09 27.73 -13.60
C PHE A 116 21.34 26.89 -12.34
N ARG A 117 22.60 26.85 -11.91
CA ARG A 117 22.97 26.22 -10.64
C ARG A 117 22.22 26.94 -9.53
N THR A 118 21.40 26.21 -8.80
CA THR A 118 20.79 26.69 -7.56
C THR A 118 21.84 26.68 -6.44
N GLU A 119 22.88 27.52 -6.57
CA GLU A 119 23.98 27.70 -5.60
C GLU A 119 23.50 28.27 -4.23
N TYR A 120 22.19 28.51 -4.07
CA TYR A 120 21.59 29.13 -2.89
C TYR A 120 20.46 28.32 -2.22
N LEU A 121 20.12 27.11 -2.68
CA LEU A 121 19.01 26.35 -2.11
C LEU A 121 19.48 25.21 -1.20
N THR A 122 19.00 25.23 0.04
CA THR A 122 19.26 24.26 1.11
C THR A 122 18.46 22.95 0.97
N ASP A 123 17.85 22.69 -0.20
CA ASP A 123 16.89 21.61 -0.36
C ASP A 123 17.55 20.26 -0.60
N PRO A 124 17.10 19.20 0.09
CA PRO A 124 17.67 17.86 -0.04
C PRO A 124 17.18 17.16 -1.33
N HIS A 125 17.69 17.58 -2.49
CA HIS A 125 17.49 16.90 -3.77
C HIS A 125 18.82 16.48 -4.42
N PHE A 126 18.81 15.41 -5.22
CA PHE A 126 19.99 14.95 -5.94
C PHE A 126 19.98 15.51 -7.37
N GLU A 127 21.00 16.29 -7.71
CA GLU A 127 21.18 16.84 -9.07
C GLU A 127 22.13 15.96 -9.88
N THR A 128 21.70 15.55 -11.08
CA THR A 128 22.58 14.95 -12.09
C THR A 128 22.50 15.77 -13.38
N ASN A 129 23.66 16.02 -13.99
CA ASN A 129 23.73 16.72 -15.28
C ASN A 129 23.43 15.71 -16.40
N GLY A 130 22.24 15.80 -17.02
CA GLY A 130 21.98 15.23 -18.33
C GLY A 130 22.53 16.15 -19.43
N GLU A 131 23.08 15.61 -20.50
CA GLU A 131 23.35 16.42 -21.71
C GLU A 131 22.01 16.80 -22.38
N ASP A 132 22.03 17.86 -23.19
CA ASP A 132 20.91 18.75 -23.60
C ASP A 132 19.64 18.16 -24.25
N ASP A 133 19.45 16.85 -24.30
CA ASP A 133 18.39 16.27 -25.12
C ASP A 133 17.25 15.63 -24.29
N ASP A 134 16.01 15.90 -24.68
CA ASP A 134 14.83 15.21 -24.13
C ASP A 134 14.88 13.70 -24.38
N SER A 135 15.65 13.28 -25.41
CA SER A 135 15.99 11.88 -25.67
C SER A 135 16.63 11.19 -24.45
N PHE A 136 17.48 11.89 -23.68
CA PHE A 136 18.17 11.27 -22.54
C PHE A 136 17.21 10.91 -21.40
N LEU A 137 16.21 11.75 -21.12
CA LEU A 137 15.25 11.45 -20.05
C LEU A 137 14.46 10.19 -20.40
N LEU A 138 13.96 10.08 -21.63
CA LEU A 138 13.23 8.91 -22.08
C LEU A 138 14.10 7.63 -22.06
N GLU A 139 15.36 7.72 -22.48
CA GLU A 139 16.32 6.61 -22.39
C GLU A 139 16.56 6.19 -20.93
N PHE A 140 16.65 7.16 -20.03
CA PHE A 140 16.80 6.91 -18.60
C PHE A 140 15.54 6.27 -18.01
N GLU A 141 14.35 6.80 -18.29
CA GLU A 141 13.05 6.23 -17.88
C GLU A 141 12.91 4.77 -18.31
N LYS A 142 13.24 4.50 -19.59
CA LYS A 142 13.27 3.14 -20.13
C LYS A 142 14.25 2.25 -19.38
N TYR A 143 15.49 2.70 -19.22
CA TYR A 143 16.51 1.93 -18.51
C TYR A 143 16.11 1.61 -17.07
N VAL A 144 15.53 2.59 -16.36
CA VAL A 144 14.99 2.41 -15.01
C VAL A 144 13.90 1.33 -15.01
N SER A 145 12.95 1.39 -15.93
CA SER A 145 11.87 0.39 -16.04
C SER A 145 12.37 -1.04 -16.31
N GLU A 146 13.54 -1.16 -16.95
CA GLU A 146 14.19 -2.44 -17.24
C GLU A 146 15.05 -2.94 -16.07
N GLN A 147 15.32 -2.10 -15.05
CA GLN A 147 16.06 -2.53 -13.88
C GLN A 147 15.20 -3.44 -13.01
N ASP A 148 15.85 -4.46 -12.47
CA ASP A 148 15.26 -5.38 -11.54
C ASP A 148 15.38 -4.86 -10.11
N VAL A 149 14.26 -4.81 -9.42
CA VAL A 149 14.19 -4.53 -7.99
C VAL A 149 13.59 -5.69 -7.23
N SER A 150 14.15 -5.93 -6.04
CA SER A 150 13.58 -6.82 -5.04
C SER A 150 12.35 -6.15 -4.42
N PHE A 151 11.27 -6.15 -5.20
CA PHE A 151 10.05 -5.41 -4.90
C PHE A 151 9.34 -5.93 -3.65
N PHE A 152 9.55 -7.19 -3.25
CA PHE A 152 8.93 -7.81 -2.08
C PHE A 152 9.91 -8.04 -0.91
N SER A 153 11.11 -8.55 -1.18
CA SER A 153 12.15 -8.77 -0.16
C SER A 153 13.52 -8.94 -0.81
N GLN A 154 14.59 -8.42 -0.19
CA GLN A 154 15.96 -8.68 -0.63
C GLN A 154 16.35 -10.17 -0.52
N LYS A 155 15.58 -10.93 0.27
CA LYS A 155 15.76 -12.38 0.48
C LYS A 155 14.95 -13.24 -0.49
N MET A 156 14.23 -12.63 -1.43
CA MET A 156 13.58 -13.35 -2.53
C MET A 156 14.41 -13.30 -3.79
N ASP A 157 14.43 -14.42 -4.50
CA ASP A 157 15.02 -14.53 -5.83
C ASP A 157 14.11 -13.97 -6.94
N ILE A 158 12.86 -13.60 -6.62
CA ILE A 158 11.92 -12.99 -7.56
C ILE A 158 12.21 -11.50 -7.67
N LYS A 159 12.70 -11.10 -8.83
CA LYS A 159 12.93 -9.70 -9.18
C LYS A 159 11.80 -9.19 -10.06
N MET A 160 11.37 -7.95 -9.82
CA MET A 160 10.38 -7.27 -10.64
C MET A 160 10.98 -6.03 -11.29
N PRO A 161 10.53 -5.65 -12.49
CA PRO A 161 10.93 -4.39 -13.09
C PRO A 161 10.52 -3.22 -12.18
N VAL A 162 11.33 -2.16 -12.14
CA VAL A 162 10.97 -0.93 -11.42
C VAL A 162 9.68 -0.37 -12.02
N PRO A 163 8.62 -0.19 -11.21
CA PRO A 163 7.42 0.47 -11.69
C PRO A 163 7.70 1.96 -11.88
N ILE A 164 7.49 2.44 -13.10
CA ILE A 164 7.61 3.85 -13.46
C ILE A 164 6.29 4.36 -14.01
N ALA A 165 5.90 5.58 -13.63
CA ALA A 165 4.78 6.30 -14.22
C ALA A 165 5.23 7.68 -14.67
N VAL A 166 4.97 8.02 -15.94
CA VAL A 166 5.25 9.34 -16.51
C VAL A 166 4.05 10.23 -16.28
N ILE A 167 4.19 11.25 -15.42
CA ILE A 167 3.13 12.20 -15.06
C ILE A 167 3.31 13.47 -15.88
N VAL A 168 2.29 13.85 -16.64
CA VAL A 168 2.34 15.00 -17.55
C VAL A 168 1.47 16.13 -17.03
N CYS A 169 2.08 17.29 -16.80
CA CYS A 169 1.40 18.56 -16.51
C CYS A 169 1.79 19.59 -17.57
N GLU A 170 0.87 20.42 -18.04
CA GLU A 170 1.17 21.45 -19.05
C GLU A 170 1.82 20.86 -20.32
N GLY A 171 3.06 21.23 -20.64
CA GLY A 171 3.87 20.70 -21.75
C GLY A 171 3.69 21.38 -23.10
N ASP A 172 4.72 21.25 -23.94
CA ASP A 172 4.75 21.73 -25.33
C ASP A 172 4.69 20.55 -26.33
N ILE A 173 4.92 20.82 -27.62
CA ILE A 173 4.91 19.79 -28.68
C ILE A 173 5.92 18.68 -28.40
N ASP A 174 7.12 19.03 -27.91
CA ASP A 174 8.15 18.05 -27.55
C ASP A 174 7.68 17.13 -26.40
N THR A 175 6.81 17.61 -25.53
CA THR A 175 6.16 16.77 -24.50
C THR A 175 5.24 15.73 -25.13
N ILE A 176 4.50 16.08 -26.19
CA ILE A 176 3.66 15.12 -26.93
C ILE A 176 4.52 14.06 -27.63
N VAL A 177 5.66 14.47 -28.19
CA VAL A 177 6.64 13.54 -28.76
C VAL A 177 7.12 12.57 -27.67
N HIS A 178 7.53 13.08 -26.50
CA HIS A 178 7.95 12.27 -25.35
C HIS A 178 6.85 11.27 -24.94
N ILE A 179 5.60 11.71 -24.82
CA ILE A 179 4.47 10.83 -24.46
C ILE A 179 4.34 9.68 -25.47
N SER A 180 4.35 9.99 -26.76
CA SER A 180 4.19 8.98 -27.81
C SER A 180 5.31 7.93 -27.77
N GLU A 181 6.55 8.35 -27.50
CA GLU A 181 7.71 7.46 -27.43
C GLU A 181 7.76 6.68 -26.09
N ALA A 182 7.31 7.27 -24.99
CA ALA A 182 7.15 6.58 -23.70
C ALA A 182 6.15 5.41 -23.82
N LEU A 183 4.99 5.66 -24.44
CA LEU A 183 3.96 4.65 -24.66
C LEU A 183 4.43 3.54 -25.61
N LYS A 184 5.19 3.86 -26.66
CA LYS A 184 5.85 2.86 -27.53
C LYS A 184 6.79 1.95 -26.74
N ASN A 185 7.49 2.49 -25.75
CA ASN A 185 8.34 1.73 -24.84
C ASN A 185 7.57 1.05 -23.69
N LYS A 186 6.23 1.04 -23.73
CA LYS A 186 5.35 0.43 -22.72
C LYS A 186 5.49 1.06 -21.33
N LEU A 187 5.84 2.35 -21.28
CA LEU A 187 5.83 3.14 -20.06
C LEU A 187 4.44 3.78 -19.89
N PRO A 188 3.77 3.60 -18.73
CA PRO A 188 2.45 4.17 -18.51
C PRO A 188 2.54 5.69 -18.33
N VAL A 189 1.55 6.40 -18.89
CA VAL A 189 1.49 7.87 -18.87
C VAL A 189 0.23 8.33 -18.16
N ILE A 190 0.36 9.23 -17.20
CA ILE A 190 -0.76 9.85 -16.48
C ILE A 190 -0.89 11.30 -16.92
N ILE A 191 -2.02 11.64 -17.54
CA ILE A 191 -2.33 13.00 -18.00
C ILE A 191 -3.06 13.76 -16.89
N MET A 192 -2.48 14.88 -16.45
CA MET A 192 -3.11 15.80 -15.51
C MET A 192 -4.03 16.76 -16.26
N LYS A 193 -5.28 16.33 -16.45
CA LYS A 193 -6.31 17.12 -17.14
C LYS A 193 -6.60 18.38 -16.33
N GLY A 194 -6.73 19.51 -17.03
CA GLY A 194 -6.92 20.84 -16.48
C GLY A 194 -5.63 21.61 -16.29
N SER A 195 -4.45 20.98 -16.47
CA SER A 195 -3.15 21.66 -16.37
C SER A 195 -2.81 22.51 -17.60
N GLY A 196 -3.48 22.30 -18.74
CA GLY A 196 -3.30 23.10 -19.96
C GLY A 196 -2.35 22.48 -21.00
N LYS A 197 -2.26 23.16 -22.15
CA LYS A 197 -1.34 22.89 -23.27
C LYS A 197 -1.32 21.42 -23.74
N ALA A 198 -0.16 20.75 -23.73
CA ALA A 198 -0.02 19.40 -24.25
C ALA A 198 -0.89 18.39 -23.49
N ALA A 199 -0.95 18.46 -22.16
CA ALA A 199 -1.78 17.59 -21.34
C ALA A 199 -3.26 17.66 -21.76
N ASP A 200 -3.82 18.88 -21.85
CA ASP A 200 -5.21 19.07 -22.25
C ASP A 200 -5.45 18.76 -23.74
N LEU A 201 -4.47 19.02 -24.62
CA LEU A 201 -4.60 18.69 -26.04
C LEU A 201 -4.65 17.17 -26.26
N VAL A 202 -3.81 16.42 -25.55
CA VAL A 202 -3.79 14.95 -25.61
C VAL A 202 -5.11 14.40 -25.05
N PHE A 203 -5.58 14.90 -23.91
CA PHE A 203 -6.87 14.50 -23.37
C PHE A 203 -8.03 14.81 -24.33
N ASP A 204 -8.08 16.03 -24.86
CA ASP A 204 -9.10 16.45 -25.81
C ASP A 204 -9.11 15.58 -27.07
N PHE A 205 -7.94 15.16 -27.55
CA PHE A 205 -7.81 14.27 -28.70
C PHE A 205 -8.42 12.89 -28.42
N LEU A 206 -8.10 12.29 -27.25
CA LEU A 206 -8.58 10.97 -26.84
C LEU A 206 -10.10 10.92 -26.61
N GLU A 207 -10.70 12.06 -26.26
CA GLU A 207 -12.16 12.18 -26.06
C GLU A 207 -12.89 12.64 -27.33
N ASN A 208 -12.35 13.61 -28.08
CA ASN A 208 -12.99 14.22 -29.23
C ASN A 208 -11.98 14.83 -30.23
N GLU A 209 -11.81 14.18 -31.40
CA GLU A 209 -10.91 14.64 -32.47
C GLU A 209 -11.33 15.97 -33.15
N ARG A 210 -12.51 16.52 -32.83
CA ARG A 210 -13.08 17.67 -33.55
C ARG A 210 -12.30 18.97 -33.29
N GLN A 211 -11.95 19.67 -34.36
CA GLN A 211 -11.28 20.98 -34.35
C GLN A 211 -9.89 21.00 -33.69
N LEU A 212 -9.20 19.86 -33.62
CA LEU A 212 -7.89 19.72 -32.99
C LEU A 212 -6.84 20.71 -33.53
N LYS A 213 -6.74 20.92 -34.85
CA LYS A 213 -5.83 21.92 -35.45
C LYS A 213 -6.03 23.33 -34.89
N LYS A 214 -7.29 23.74 -34.71
CA LYS A 214 -7.62 25.07 -34.15
C LYS A 214 -7.24 25.14 -32.68
N LYS A 215 -7.60 24.11 -31.90
CA LYS A 215 -7.25 24.02 -30.47
C LYS A 215 -5.73 24.03 -30.24
N ALA A 216 -4.99 23.18 -30.96
CA ALA A 216 -3.53 23.12 -30.90
C ALA A 216 -2.92 24.49 -31.24
N SER A 217 -3.40 25.16 -32.29
CA SER A 217 -2.93 26.51 -32.64
C SER A 217 -3.16 27.55 -31.53
N VAL A 218 -4.30 27.48 -30.84
CA VAL A 218 -4.60 28.39 -29.72
C VAL A 218 -3.73 28.07 -28.50
N LEU A 219 -3.61 26.79 -28.14
CA LEU A 219 -2.89 26.34 -26.95
C LEU A 219 -1.39 26.63 -27.00
N PHE A 220 -0.76 26.39 -28.16
CA PHE A 220 0.68 26.63 -28.34
C PHE A 220 1.00 28.03 -28.87
N GLY A 221 -0.01 28.82 -29.24
CA GLY A 221 0.21 30.15 -29.80
C GLY A 221 0.91 30.16 -31.16
N ILE A 222 0.87 29.05 -31.91
CA ILE A 222 1.53 28.90 -33.22
C ILE A 222 0.54 28.56 -34.33
N ARG A 223 0.86 28.99 -35.55
CA ARG A 223 0.14 28.55 -36.75
C ARG A 223 0.77 27.25 -37.24
N PHE A 224 -0.02 26.19 -37.28
CA PHE A 224 0.41 24.92 -37.87
C PHE A 224 0.27 24.97 -39.39
N ASP A 225 1.38 24.79 -40.09
CA ASP A 225 1.35 24.35 -41.49
C ASP A 225 0.89 22.88 -41.57
N ASP A 226 0.57 22.40 -42.77
CA ASP A 226 0.04 21.05 -42.94
C ASP A 226 1.06 19.96 -42.61
N LYS A 227 2.36 20.24 -42.75
CA LYS A 227 3.43 19.28 -42.45
C LYS A 227 3.59 19.08 -40.94
N LYS A 228 3.78 20.17 -40.19
CA LYS A 228 3.90 20.16 -38.72
C LYS A 228 2.64 19.62 -38.06
N TYR A 229 1.46 19.94 -38.61
CA TYR A 229 0.22 19.37 -38.10
C TYR A 229 0.14 17.86 -38.34
N SER A 230 0.59 17.39 -39.50
CA SER A 230 0.60 15.95 -39.80
C SER A 230 1.59 15.19 -38.90
N GLU A 231 2.75 15.79 -38.60
CA GLU A 231 3.72 15.24 -37.64
C GLU A 231 3.12 15.16 -36.23
N LEU A 232 2.53 16.26 -35.73
CA LEU A 232 1.84 16.27 -34.45
C LEU A 232 0.71 15.23 -34.40
N LYS A 233 -0.08 15.12 -35.46
CA LYS A 233 -1.17 14.16 -35.55
C LYS A 233 -0.67 12.72 -35.49
N ALA A 234 0.43 12.40 -36.16
CA ALA A 234 1.01 11.05 -36.10
C ALA A 234 1.43 10.64 -34.68
N HIS A 235 1.95 11.59 -33.89
CA HIS A 235 2.25 11.35 -32.48
C HIS A 235 0.96 11.14 -31.66
N LEU A 236 -0.09 11.94 -31.89
CA LEU A 236 -1.38 11.77 -31.22
C LEU A 236 -2.06 10.44 -31.57
N ASP A 237 -2.04 10.04 -32.85
CA ASP A 237 -2.57 8.75 -33.31
C ASP A 237 -1.84 7.59 -32.59
N THR A 238 -0.51 7.67 -32.44
CA THR A 238 0.28 6.70 -31.66
C THR A 238 -0.19 6.62 -30.20
N ILE A 239 -0.56 7.76 -29.60
CA ILE A 239 -1.05 7.81 -28.22
C ILE A 239 -2.40 7.11 -28.10
N ASP A 240 -3.34 7.33 -29.03
CA ASP A 240 -4.64 6.66 -29.04
C ASP A 240 -4.53 5.15 -29.27
N GLU A 241 -3.58 4.71 -30.11
CA GLU A 241 -3.26 3.29 -30.29
C GLU A 241 -2.81 2.58 -29.00
N ASN A 242 -2.26 3.32 -28.03
CA ASN A 242 -1.79 2.82 -26.73
C ASN A 242 -2.59 3.42 -25.56
N ARG A 243 -3.87 3.78 -25.79
CA ARG A 243 -4.76 4.39 -24.79
C ARG A 243 -4.91 3.58 -23.50
N ASP A 244 -4.73 2.28 -23.58
CA ASP A 244 -4.70 1.33 -22.46
C ASP A 244 -3.61 1.62 -21.42
N LEU A 245 -2.52 2.28 -21.81
CA LEU A 245 -1.43 2.70 -20.93
C LEU A 245 -1.55 4.16 -20.46
N VAL A 246 -2.64 4.84 -20.84
CA VAL A 246 -2.89 6.24 -20.52
C VAL A 246 -3.93 6.34 -19.40
N GLY A 247 -3.50 6.81 -18.23
CA GLY A 247 -4.38 7.23 -17.15
C GLY A 247 -4.69 8.73 -17.23
N VAL A 248 -5.84 9.15 -16.71
CA VAL A 248 -6.22 10.57 -16.64
C VAL A 248 -6.60 10.91 -15.20
N PHE A 249 -6.03 11.99 -14.68
CA PHE A 249 -6.40 12.60 -13.40
C PHE A 249 -6.96 14.00 -13.66
N ASP A 250 -8.20 14.25 -13.26
CA ASP A 250 -8.89 15.53 -13.43
C ASP A 250 -8.62 16.45 -12.24
N LEU A 251 -7.77 17.46 -12.42
CA LEU A 251 -7.38 18.39 -11.36
C LEU A 251 -8.55 19.21 -10.79
N ASP A 252 -9.66 19.35 -11.53
CA ASP A 252 -10.82 20.12 -11.11
C ASP A 252 -11.89 19.26 -10.41
N GLN A 253 -11.88 17.93 -10.58
CA GLN A 253 -12.96 17.03 -10.13
C GLN A 253 -12.48 15.91 -9.21
N ASP A 254 -11.27 15.37 -9.42
CA ASP A 254 -10.79 14.21 -8.69
C ASP A 254 -10.25 14.59 -7.32
N ASP A 255 -10.50 13.73 -6.33
CA ASP A 255 -9.87 13.84 -5.02
C ASP A 255 -8.36 13.57 -5.18
N PRO A 256 -7.46 14.39 -4.60
CA PRO A 256 -6.01 14.18 -4.66
C PRO A 256 -5.56 12.74 -4.38
N LEU A 257 -6.28 12.02 -3.50
CA LEU A 257 -5.93 10.68 -3.11
C LEU A 257 -6.16 9.63 -4.21
N MET A 258 -6.95 9.95 -5.24
CA MET A 258 -7.24 9.05 -6.36
C MET A 258 -6.04 8.83 -7.29
N LEU A 259 -5.06 9.75 -7.31
CA LEU A 259 -3.89 9.64 -8.20
C LEU A 259 -3.13 8.33 -7.96
N SER A 260 -3.01 7.92 -6.69
CA SER A 260 -2.35 6.66 -6.31
C SER A 260 -2.98 5.43 -6.97
N ASN A 261 -4.30 5.39 -7.08
CA ASN A 261 -5.04 4.30 -7.71
C ASN A 261 -4.87 4.32 -9.23
N ILE A 262 -4.96 5.50 -9.84
CA ILE A 262 -4.76 5.67 -11.29
C ILE A 262 -3.34 5.25 -11.69
N VAL A 263 -2.33 5.66 -10.93
CA VAL A 263 -0.95 5.22 -11.10
C VAL A 263 -0.83 3.71 -10.93
N GLY A 264 -1.39 3.15 -9.85
CA GLY A 264 -1.36 1.72 -9.58
C GLY A 264 -1.97 0.89 -10.71
N GLU A 265 -3.14 1.29 -11.21
CA GLU A 265 -3.81 0.68 -12.36
C GLU A 265 -2.94 0.71 -13.62
N ALA A 266 -2.40 1.88 -13.96
CA ALA A 266 -1.59 2.05 -15.16
C ALA A 266 -0.29 1.25 -15.10
N VAL A 267 0.41 1.26 -13.96
CA VAL A 267 1.65 0.51 -13.75
C VAL A 267 1.43 -1.01 -13.82
N ILE A 268 0.40 -1.53 -13.16
CA ILE A 268 0.11 -2.96 -13.20
C ILE A 268 -0.26 -3.41 -14.62
N SER A 269 -0.95 -2.57 -15.39
CA SER A 269 -1.28 -2.90 -16.79
C SER A 269 -0.03 -3.16 -17.64
N CYS A 270 1.12 -2.57 -17.29
CA CYS A 270 2.41 -2.80 -17.95
C CYS A 270 3.12 -4.08 -17.48
N TRP A 271 2.74 -4.67 -16.35
CA TRP A 271 3.36 -5.86 -15.78
C TRP A 271 2.76 -7.13 -16.39
N SER A 272 3.42 -7.65 -17.45
CA SER A 272 3.10 -8.98 -18.00
C SER A 272 3.67 -10.09 -17.12
N MET A 273 2.80 -10.96 -16.60
CA MET A 273 3.21 -12.13 -15.81
C MET A 273 4.11 -13.07 -16.61
N GLU A 274 3.90 -13.19 -17.92
CA GLU A 274 4.73 -14.01 -18.80
C GLU A 274 6.20 -13.55 -18.80
N ASN A 275 6.45 -12.24 -18.85
CA ASN A 275 7.79 -11.67 -18.82
C ASN A 275 8.45 -11.84 -17.45
N ILE A 276 7.67 -11.71 -16.37
CA ILE A 276 8.15 -11.91 -14.99
C ILE A 276 8.58 -13.37 -14.80
N LEU A 277 7.78 -14.34 -15.27
CA LEU A 277 8.10 -15.77 -15.17
C LEU A 277 9.31 -16.15 -16.03
N GLN A 278 9.38 -15.68 -17.28
CA GLN A 278 10.52 -15.97 -18.17
C GLN A 278 11.84 -15.42 -17.62
N ARG A 279 11.86 -14.20 -17.06
CA ARG A 279 13.06 -13.61 -16.45
C ARG A 279 13.56 -14.40 -15.25
N ASN A 280 12.64 -14.89 -14.41
CA ASN A 280 13.01 -15.68 -13.25
C ASN A 280 13.49 -17.09 -13.63
N ASN A 281 12.98 -17.69 -14.72
CA ASN A 281 13.50 -18.95 -15.26
C ASN A 281 14.94 -18.81 -15.78
N ALA A 282 15.27 -17.67 -16.40
CA ALA A 282 16.62 -17.39 -16.92
C ALA A 282 17.68 -17.21 -15.81
N ASN A 283 17.27 -16.86 -14.59
CA ASN A 283 18.15 -16.68 -13.43
C ASN A 283 18.46 -17.97 -12.67
N GLY A 284 18.19 -19.15 -13.25
CA GLY A 284 18.60 -20.45 -12.71
C GLY A 284 17.59 -21.12 -11.77
N LEU A 285 16.34 -20.65 -11.74
CA LEU A 285 15.25 -21.42 -11.13
C LEU A 285 14.82 -22.52 -12.14
N GLU A 286 15.31 -23.75 -11.96
CA GLU A 286 14.77 -24.91 -12.68
C GLU A 286 13.32 -25.15 -12.23
N PHE A 287 12.36 -24.51 -12.90
CA PHE A 287 10.98 -24.96 -12.88
C PHE A 287 10.91 -26.22 -13.72
N ALA A 288 10.69 -27.36 -13.07
CA ALA A 288 10.63 -28.67 -13.72
C ALA A 288 9.69 -28.63 -14.94
N ASN A 289 10.25 -29.03 -16.08
CA ASN A 289 9.61 -29.12 -17.40
C ASN A 289 8.20 -29.73 -17.34
N SER A 290 7.14 -28.91 -17.38
CA SER A 290 5.79 -29.38 -17.72
C SER A 290 4.88 -28.31 -18.37
N LEU A 291 5.46 -27.37 -19.13
CA LEU A 291 4.65 -26.47 -19.97
C LEU A 291 4.34 -27.15 -21.32
N ASN A 292 3.29 -27.97 -21.37
CA ASN A 292 2.63 -28.29 -22.64
C ASN A 292 1.67 -27.15 -23.01
N LEU A 293 2.22 -26.07 -23.54
CA LEU A 293 1.47 -24.95 -24.12
C LEU A 293 0.84 -25.42 -25.45
N ARG A 294 -0.48 -25.63 -25.47
CA ARG A 294 -1.27 -25.62 -26.72
C ARG A 294 -2.22 -24.41 -26.70
N PRO A 295 -2.15 -23.52 -27.70
CA PRO A 295 -3.11 -22.42 -27.81
C PRO A 295 -4.49 -22.99 -28.15
N LYS A 296 -5.50 -22.72 -27.32
CA LYS A 296 -6.91 -22.92 -27.69
C LYS A 296 -7.41 -21.67 -28.42
N THR A 297 -8.08 -21.91 -29.53
CA THR A 297 -8.60 -20.93 -30.48
C THR A 297 -9.61 -19.96 -29.86
N ALA A 298 -9.54 -18.70 -30.31
CA ALA A 298 -10.37 -17.58 -29.89
C ALA A 298 -11.88 -17.82 -30.14
N ILE A 299 -12.72 -17.37 -29.19
CA ILE A 299 -14.18 -17.26 -29.35
C ILE A 299 -14.53 -15.78 -29.58
N PRO A 300 -15.39 -15.41 -30.55
CA PRO A 300 -15.67 -14.00 -30.86
C PRO A 300 -16.66 -13.34 -29.90
N HIS A 301 -16.53 -12.02 -29.85
CA HIS A 301 -17.29 -11.02 -29.09
C HIS A 301 -18.83 -11.16 -29.15
N SER A 302 -19.49 -10.87 -28.02
CA SER A 302 -20.86 -10.37 -28.00
C SER A 302 -20.88 -8.96 -27.38
N GLN A 303 -21.59 -8.06 -28.05
CA GLN A 303 -21.85 -6.69 -27.64
C GLN A 303 -22.79 -6.70 -26.43
N THR A 304 -22.45 -5.98 -25.36
CA THR A 304 -23.41 -5.59 -24.33
C THR A 304 -23.46 -4.07 -24.23
N ASN A 305 -24.71 -3.60 -24.28
CA ASN A 305 -25.11 -2.20 -24.37
C ASN A 305 -24.74 -1.39 -23.12
N GLY A 306 -24.50 -0.10 -23.34
CA GLY A 306 -24.16 0.87 -22.30
C GLY A 306 -25.20 0.98 -21.20
N THR A 307 -24.74 0.84 -19.96
CA THR A 307 -24.98 1.71 -18.78
C THR A 307 -24.40 1.00 -17.55
N THR A 308 -23.10 1.16 -17.31
CA THR A 308 -22.43 1.12 -15.98
C THR A 308 -20.96 1.49 -16.19
N ILE A 309 -20.64 2.77 -16.02
CA ILE A 309 -19.29 3.32 -16.01
C ILE A 309 -18.82 3.34 -14.54
N LYS A 310 -17.57 2.90 -14.30
CA LYS A 310 -16.84 2.64 -13.04
C LYS A 310 -16.78 1.14 -12.69
N GLY A 311 -15.76 0.46 -13.21
CA GLY A 311 -15.40 -0.90 -12.78
C GLY A 311 -14.87 -1.86 -13.85
N SER A 312 -14.79 -1.47 -15.13
CA SER A 312 -14.07 -2.28 -16.13
C SER A 312 -12.60 -1.86 -16.16
N SER A 313 -11.80 -2.40 -15.23
CA SER A 313 -10.35 -2.16 -15.13
C SER A 313 -9.67 -2.31 -16.50
N LEU A 314 -8.98 -1.26 -16.95
CA LEU A 314 -8.21 -1.22 -18.20
C LEU A 314 -7.16 -2.35 -18.27
N ALA A 315 -6.69 -2.84 -17.12
CA ALA A 315 -5.72 -3.92 -17.00
C ALA A 315 -6.15 -5.22 -17.71
N TRP A 316 -7.46 -5.49 -17.79
CA TRP A 316 -8.00 -6.71 -18.39
C TRP A 316 -7.97 -6.76 -19.92
N LYS A 317 -7.96 -5.62 -20.62
CA LYS A 317 -7.86 -5.61 -22.09
C LYS A 317 -6.49 -6.12 -22.57
N LEU A 318 -5.46 -6.00 -21.73
CA LEU A 318 -4.08 -6.37 -22.03
C LEU A 318 -3.69 -7.76 -21.53
N LEU A 319 -4.09 -8.13 -20.30
CA LEU A 319 -3.74 -9.45 -19.74
C LEU A 319 -4.35 -10.62 -20.52
N ARG A 320 -5.51 -10.42 -21.19
CA ARG A 320 -6.10 -11.46 -22.06
C ARG A 320 -5.30 -11.77 -23.34
N ARG A 321 -4.38 -10.90 -23.77
CA ARG A 321 -3.53 -11.21 -24.93
C ARG A 321 -2.47 -12.27 -24.61
N ASN A 322 -2.11 -12.43 -23.32
CA ASN A 322 -1.08 -13.36 -22.88
C ASN A 322 -1.69 -14.36 -21.88
N SER A 323 -2.24 -15.45 -22.40
CA SER A 323 -2.89 -16.51 -21.65
C SER A 323 -1.92 -17.33 -20.79
N VAL A 324 -1.53 -16.79 -19.64
CA VAL A 324 -0.73 -17.49 -18.62
C VAL A 324 -1.49 -17.45 -17.30
N ASN A 325 -2.03 -18.60 -16.88
CA ASN A 325 -2.55 -18.77 -15.52
C ASN A 325 -1.42 -19.36 -14.66
N PRO A 326 -0.76 -18.57 -13.78
CA PRO A 326 0.38 -19.06 -13.01
C PRO A 326 -0.05 -20.17 -12.04
N GLU A 327 0.76 -21.22 -11.91
CA GLU A 327 0.48 -22.30 -10.95
C GLU A 327 0.45 -21.76 -9.52
N LYS A 328 -0.46 -22.30 -8.69
CA LYS A 328 -0.63 -21.96 -7.27
C LYS A 328 0.70 -21.85 -6.50
N LYS A 329 1.64 -22.77 -6.75
CA LYS A 329 2.96 -22.81 -6.10
C LYS A 329 3.78 -21.54 -6.33
N ILE A 330 3.65 -20.92 -7.51
CA ILE A 330 4.36 -19.69 -7.86
C ILE A 330 3.73 -18.49 -7.15
N ILE A 331 2.39 -18.45 -7.11
CA ILE A 331 1.65 -17.42 -6.38
C ILE A 331 1.97 -17.51 -4.88
N ASP A 332 1.97 -18.71 -4.30
CA ASP A 332 2.36 -18.93 -2.90
C ASP A 332 3.80 -18.50 -2.62
N GLN A 333 4.72 -18.67 -3.56
CA GLN A 333 6.09 -18.15 -3.43
C GLN A 333 6.14 -16.61 -3.50
N ILE A 334 5.41 -15.99 -4.43
CA ILE A 334 5.32 -14.53 -4.57
C ILE A 334 4.73 -13.92 -3.29
N LEU A 335 3.59 -14.44 -2.83
CA LEU A 335 2.91 -13.94 -1.63
C LEU A 335 3.65 -14.31 -0.35
N GLY A 336 4.26 -15.50 -0.28
CA GLY A 336 5.12 -15.91 0.83
C GLY A 336 6.30 -14.97 1.01
N GLY A 337 6.72 -14.32 -0.06
CA GLY A 337 7.63 -13.18 -0.09
C GLY A 337 7.27 -12.03 0.85
N PHE A 338 5.98 -11.73 0.98
CA PHE A 338 5.50 -10.66 1.86
C PHE A 338 5.84 -10.91 3.33
N LYS A 339 6.02 -12.16 3.74
CA LYS A 339 6.36 -12.53 5.13
C LYS A 339 7.84 -12.33 5.48
N LEU A 340 8.73 -12.21 4.48
CA LEU A 340 10.19 -12.30 4.69
C LEU A 340 10.84 -11.00 5.20
N GLU A 341 10.25 -9.84 4.92
CA GLU A 341 10.75 -8.53 5.39
C GLU A 341 9.59 -7.61 5.83
N SER A 342 9.59 -7.20 7.09
CA SER A 342 8.68 -6.16 7.58
C SER A 342 9.04 -4.82 6.91
N ARG A 343 8.11 -4.21 6.16
CA ARG A 343 8.26 -2.89 5.56
C ARG A 343 7.49 -1.83 6.33
N PRO A 344 8.04 -1.31 7.45
CA PRO A 344 7.31 -0.40 8.33
C PRO A 344 6.89 0.90 7.64
N TYR A 345 7.59 1.35 6.58
CA TYR A 345 7.30 2.62 5.90
C TYR A 345 6.14 2.53 4.91
N VAL A 346 6.05 1.45 4.13
CA VAL A 346 4.93 1.20 3.20
C VAL A 346 3.63 0.90 3.95
N LEU A 347 3.77 0.40 5.19
CA LEU A 347 2.66 0.05 6.07
C LEU A 347 2.42 1.06 7.19
N ASN A 348 3.09 2.21 7.15
CA ASN A 348 2.82 3.27 8.12
C ASN A 348 1.48 3.91 7.75
N PRO A 349 0.48 3.89 8.64
CA PRO A 349 -0.78 4.60 8.40
C PRO A 349 -0.59 6.11 8.21
N LYS A 350 0.53 6.68 8.68
CA LYS A 350 0.91 8.09 8.44
C LYS A 350 1.28 8.38 6.98
N PHE A 351 1.71 7.37 6.22
CA PHE A 351 2.22 7.51 4.83
C PHE A 351 1.36 6.80 3.80
N SER A 352 0.15 6.38 4.17
CA SER A 352 -0.75 5.74 3.23
C SER A 352 -2.18 6.16 3.55
N THR A 353 -2.88 6.70 2.57
CA THR A 353 -4.26 7.13 2.74
C THR A 353 -5.20 5.92 2.58
N PRO A 354 -6.41 5.93 3.16
CA PRO A 354 -7.38 4.84 3.04
C PRO A 354 -7.72 4.46 1.59
N THR A 355 -7.43 5.35 0.64
CA THR A 355 -7.68 5.16 -0.79
C THR A 355 -6.43 4.77 -1.56
N SER A 356 -5.23 4.81 -0.97
CA SER A 356 -3.97 4.55 -1.67
C SER A 356 -3.36 3.20 -1.29
N LEU A 357 -3.42 2.27 -2.24
CA LEU A 357 -2.89 0.92 -2.13
C LEU A 357 -1.36 0.92 -2.19
N PRO A 358 -0.66 0.35 -1.19
CA PRO A 358 0.70 -0.13 -1.41
C PRO A 358 0.73 -0.95 -2.68
N LEU A 359 1.61 -0.59 -3.61
CA LEU A 359 1.62 -1.19 -4.95
C LEU A 359 1.77 -2.73 -4.90
N TYR A 360 2.46 -3.25 -3.88
CA TYR A 360 2.57 -4.70 -3.66
C TYR A 360 1.26 -5.36 -3.21
N PHE A 361 0.46 -4.67 -2.40
CA PHE A 361 -0.84 -5.15 -1.97
C PHE A 361 -1.81 -5.11 -3.15
N TYR A 362 -1.79 -4.02 -3.92
CA TYR A 362 -2.58 -3.91 -5.15
C TYR A 362 -2.24 -5.04 -6.13
N PHE A 363 -0.95 -5.29 -6.36
CA PHE A 363 -0.50 -6.38 -7.21
C PHE A 363 -0.91 -7.76 -6.70
N GLY A 364 -0.70 -8.04 -5.41
CA GLY A 364 -1.09 -9.32 -4.82
C GLY A 364 -2.60 -9.54 -4.85
N TYR A 365 -3.38 -8.50 -4.53
CA TYR A 365 -4.84 -8.55 -4.57
C TYR A 365 -5.35 -8.79 -5.99
N GLN A 366 -4.84 -8.03 -6.97
CA GLN A 366 -5.18 -8.21 -8.37
C GLN A 366 -4.82 -9.63 -8.80
N LEU A 367 -3.58 -10.09 -8.57
CA LEU A 367 -3.14 -11.43 -8.94
C LEU A 367 -4.08 -12.54 -8.43
N LEU A 368 -4.57 -12.40 -7.19
CA LEU A 368 -5.48 -13.38 -6.59
C LEU A 368 -6.91 -13.32 -7.10
N GLN A 369 -7.41 -12.11 -7.36
CA GLN A 369 -8.73 -11.93 -7.96
C GLN A 369 -8.77 -12.53 -9.37
N GLU A 370 -7.67 -12.46 -10.11
CA GLU A 370 -7.57 -12.89 -11.50
C GLU A 370 -7.30 -14.40 -11.64
N SER A 371 -6.65 -15.01 -10.64
CA SER A 371 -6.32 -16.44 -10.63
C SER A 371 -7.40 -17.31 -9.97
N ASP A 372 -8.49 -16.73 -9.50
CA ASP A 372 -9.54 -17.38 -8.69
C ASP A 372 -8.99 -18.07 -7.42
N LEU A 373 -7.80 -17.68 -6.95
CA LEU A 373 -7.12 -18.25 -5.78
C LEU A 373 -7.27 -17.38 -4.52
N LEU A 374 -8.19 -16.43 -4.53
CA LEU A 374 -8.41 -15.49 -3.43
C LEU A 374 -8.74 -16.21 -2.11
N GLU A 375 -9.53 -17.29 -2.14
CA GLU A 375 -9.84 -18.07 -0.93
C GLU A 375 -8.60 -18.82 -0.39
N GLU A 376 -7.76 -19.35 -1.28
CA GLU A 376 -6.64 -20.23 -0.91
C GLU A 376 -5.40 -19.43 -0.47
N CYS A 377 -5.10 -18.34 -1.18
CA CYS A 377 -3.87 -17.57 -1.04
C CYS A 377 -4.11 -16.18 -0.43
N GLY A 378 -5.37 -15.71 -0.37
CA GLY A 378 -5.77 -14.48 0.30
C GLY A 378 -5.44 -14.39 1.79
N PRO A 379 -5.35 -15.48 2.58
CA PRO A 379 -4.99 -15.39 4.00
C PRO A 379 -3.64 -14.71 4.26
N VAL A 380 -2.70 -14.76 3.29
CA VAL A 380 -1.40 -14.06 3.39
C VAL A 380 -1.59 -12.55 3.27
N LEU A 381 -2.39 -12.08 2.31
CA LEU A 381 -2.71 -10.66 2.17
C LEU A 381 -3.51 -10.13 3.37
N LEU A 382 -4.43 -10.94 3.89
CA LEU A 382 -5.21 -10.58 5.08
C LEU A 382 -4.31 -10.40 6.30
N LEU A 383 -3.32 -11.27 6.50
CA LEU A 383 -2.33 -11.13 7.56
C LEU A 383 -1.56 -9.81 7.43
N GLU A 384 -1.05 -9.49 6.24
CA GLU A 384 -0.30 -8.24 6.03
C GLU A 384 -1.17 -6.99 6.24
N ALA A 385 -2.42 -7.01 5.77
CA ALA A 385 -3.38 -5.93 6.01
C ALA A 385 -3.65 -5.71 7.51
N LEU A 386 -3.77 -6.80 8.29
CA LEU A 386 -3.92 -6.74 9.75
C LEU A 386 -2.67 -6.17 10.43
N LYS A 387 -1.48 -6.65 10.08
CA LYS A 387 -0.20 -6.16 10.62
C LYS A 387 0.00 -4.66 10.35
N ALA A 388 -0.46 -4.21 9.19
CA ALA A 388 -0.42 -2.82 8.75
C ALA A 388 -1.50 -1.91 9.36
N ASN A 389 -2.48 -2.48 10.07
CA ASN A 389 -3.65 -1.75 10.54
C ASN A 389 -4.44 -1.05 9.40
N ARG A 390 -4.56 -1.72 8.24
CA ARG A 390 -5.32 -1.23 7.06
C ARG A 390 -6.74 -1.80 7.07
N CYS A 391 -7.63 -1.14 7.80
CA CYS A 391 -9.02 -1.52 8.03
C CYS A 391 -9.84 -1.67 6.73
N ASP A 392 -9.57 -0.80 5.76
CA ASP A 392 -10.13 -0.79 4.42
C ASP A 392 -9.84 -2.10 3.67
N TYR A 393 -8.58 -2.56 3.66
CA TYR A 393 -8.19 -3.81 2.99
C TYR A 393 -8.74 -5.03 3.69
N VAL A 394 -8.73 -5.01 5.03
CA VAL A 394 -9.34 -6.07 5.83
C VAL A 394 -10.83 -6.20 5.48
N ARG A 395 -11.58 -5.10 5.35
CA ARG A 395 -12.99 -5.15 4.93
C ARG A 395 -13.15 -5.80 3.56
N VAL A 396 -12.42 -5.31 2.55
CA VAL A 396 -12.51 -5.84 1.18
C VAL A 396 -12.20 -7.35 1.13
N LEU A 397 -11.12 -7.79 1.77
CA LEU A 397 -10.75 -9.21 1.79
C LEU A 397 -11.80 -10.06 2.52
N LEU A 398 -12.31 -9.60 3.65
CA LEU A 398 -13.35 -10.33 4.39
C LEU A 398 -14.68 -10.39 3.62
N ASP A 399 -15.05 -9.32 2.90
CA ASP A 399 -16.26 -9.27 2.08
C ASP A 399 -16.16 -10.21 0.86
N GLN A 400 -14.94 -10.43 0.36
CA GLN A 400 -14.61 -11.45 -0.63
C GLN A 400 -14.40 -12.86 -0.04
N ARG A 401 -14.85 -13.09 1.21
CA ARG A 401 -14.84 -14.40 1.91
C ARG A 401 -13.45 -14.97 2.22
N VAL A 402 -12.40 -14.14 2.20
CA VAL A 402 -11.06 -14.57 2.62
C VAL A 402 -11.07 -14.89 4.11
N LYS A 403 -10.76 -16.14 4.47
CA LYS A 403 -10.66 -16.59 5.87
C LYS A 403 -9.25 -16.30 6.41
N PHE A 404 -9.15 -16.03 7.70
CA PHE A 404 -7.85 -15.95 8.38
C PHE A 404 -7.29 -17.35 8.62
N ASP A 405 -6.02 -17.57 8.30
CA ASP A 405 -5.32 -18.82 8.59
C ASP A 405 -4.78 -18.82 10.03
N PRO A 406 -5.25 -19.72 10.92
CA PRO A 406 -4.81 -19.80 12.31
C PRO A 406 -3.30 -19.96 12.49
N ARG A 407 -2.60 -20.54 11.52
CA ARG A 407 -1.14 -20.69 11.56
C ARG A 407 -0.40 -19.35 11.61
N ASN A 408 -1.05 -18.28 11.14
CA ASN A 408 -0.52 -16.92 11.17
C ASN A 408 -0.81 -16.18 12.50
N LEU A 409 -1.62 -16.76 13.39
CA LEU A 409 -1.98 -16.16 14.69
C LEU A 409 -0.76 -15.79 15.55
N PRO A 410 0.28 -16.66 15.69
CA PRO A 410 1.48 -16.32 16.47
C PRO A 410 2.24 -15.10 15.92
N GLU A 411 2.27 -14.94 14.59
CA GLU A 411 2.90 -13.79 13.94
C GLU A 411 2.10 -12.51 14.18
N LEU A 412 0.77 -12.59 14.10
CA LEU A 412 -0.11 -11.46 14.37
C LEU A 412 0.03 -10.98 15.83
N TYR A 413 0.03 -11.91 16.79
CA TYR A 413 0.21 -11.58 18.21
C TYR A 413 1.62 -11.07 18.55
N GLU A 414 2.65 -11.38 17.76
CA GLU A 414 3.94 -10.70 17.87
C GLU A 414 3.81 -9.19 17.59
N GLN A 415 2.91 -8.77 16.70
CA GLN A 415 2.68 -7.35 16.40
C GLN A 415 1.91 -6.58 17.47
N THR A 416 1.41 -7.23 18.54
CA THR A 416 0.95 -6.52 19.76
C THR A 416 2.09 -5.75 20.46
N VAL A 417 3.29 -5.82 19.90
CA VAL A 417 4.53 -5.22 20.33
C VAL A 417 4.93 -4.11 19.37
N SER A 418 4.60 -2.87 19.69
CA SER A 418 5.25 -1.73 19.03
C SER A 418 6.51 -1.36 19.81
N CYS A 419 7.67 -1.87 19.41
CA CYS A 419 8.93 -1.11 19.20
C CYS A 419 10.12 -2.08 19.08
N LYS A 420 10.91 -1.95 18.01
CA LYS A 420 12.19 -2.66 17.88
C LYS A 420 13.33 -1.99 18.67
N ASP A 421 13.22 -0.70 19.05
CA ASP A 421 14.31 0.06 19.68
C ASP A 421 13.84 1.19 20.62
N CYS A 422 13.23 0.87 21.77
CA CYS A 422 12.73 1.94 22.65
C CYS A 422 13.84 2.59 23.53
N LYS A 423 14.64 3.43 22.88
CA LYS A 423 15.09 4.79 23.26
C LYS A 423 15.68 5.49 22.00
N PHE A 424 15.25 5.13 20.79
CA PHE A 424 15.85 5.58 19.53
C PHE A 424 14.73 5.84 18.50
N LYS A 425 14.40 7.13 18.33
CA LYS A 425 13.53 7.83 17.35
C LYS A 425 12.32 7.11 16.71
N SER A 426 11.14 7.22 17.33
CA SER A 426 9.91 7.79 16.71
C SER A 426 8.75 7.82 17.73
N GLU A 427 7.94 8.88 17.66
CA GLU A 427 6.86 9.20 18.58
C GLU A 427 5.65 8.29 18.33
N ASP A 428 5.46 7.27 19.18
CA ASP A 428 4.19 6.58 19.52
C ASP A 428 4.43 5.13 20.05
N CYS A 429 5.17 4.91 21.14
CA CYS A 429 4.83 3.74 21.97
C CYS A 429 5.28 3.80 23.43
N LEU A 430 4.28 3.76 24.30
CA LEU A 430 4.39 3.31 25.68
C LEU A 430 3.57 2.01 25.74
N HIS A 431 4.22 0.88 26.05
CA HIS A 431 3.89 -0.43 25.48
C HIS A 431 2.67 -1.15 26.09
N MET A 432 1.71 -1.55 25.23
CA MET A 432 0.69 -2.55 25.59
C MET A 432 1.32 -3.85 26.12
N GLN A 433 2.38 -4.34 25.48
CA GLN A 433 3.10 -5.54 25.93
C GLN A 433 3.60 -5.43 27.38
N TRP A 434 4.11 -4.26 27.78
CA TRP A 434 4.62 -4.08 29.13
C TRP A 434 3.47 -4.10 30.13
N ILE A 435 2.35 -3.44 29.83
CA ILE A 435 1.13 -3.50 30.65
C ILE A 435 0.66 -4.95 30.80
N LEU A 436 0.60 -5.72 29.70
CA LEU A 436 0.20 -7.12 29.73
C LEU A 436 1.14 -7.99 30.58
N LYS A 437 2.47 -7.75 30.50
CA LYS A 437 3.46 -8.43 31.37
C LYS A 437 3.30 -8.09 32.86
N GLN A 438 2.89 -6.86 33.18
CA GLN A 438 2.60 -6.46 34.57
C GLN A 438 1.33 -7.12 35.13
N ILE A 439 0.50 -7.72 34.26
CA ILE A 439 -0.70 -8.45 34.67
C ILE A 439 -0.34 -9.92 34.84
N GLU A 440 0.13 -10.57 33.77
CA GLU A 440 0.60 -11.95 33.84
C GLU A 440 1.76 -12.15 32.86
N GLU A 441 2.95 -12.41 33.41
CA GLU A 441 4.19 -12.41 32.65
C GLU A 441 4.33 -13.62 31.72
N LYS A 442 3.86 -14.80 32.13
CA LYS A 442 4.08 -16.08 31.43
C LYS A 442 3.30 -16.15 30.12
N HIS A 443 2.02 -15.80 30.16
CA HIS A 443 1.08 -15.75 29.05
C HIS A 443 1.42 -14.58 28.12
N ALA A 444 1.73 -13.39 28.64
CA ALA A 444 2.18 -12.27 27.81
C ALA A 444 3.49 -12.60 27.07
N LYS A 445 4.47 -13.24 27.73
CA LYS A 445 5.70 -13.71 27.06
C LYS A 445 5.40 -14.78 26.00
N ARG A 446 4.51 -15.72 26.30
CA ARG A 446 4.14 -16.80 25.38
C ARG A 446 3.47 -16.27 24.12
N MET A 447 2.57 -15.29 24.27
CA MET A 447 1.85 -14.65 23.19
C MET A 447 2.75 -13.76 22.33
N CYS A 448 3.55 -12.89 22.95
CA CYS A 448 4.28 -11.84 22.23
C CYS A 448 5.73 -12.18 21.84
N HIS A 449 6.37 -13.21 22.41
CA HIS A 449 7.81 -13.48 22.20
C HIS A 449 8.13 -14.89 21.71
N LYS A 450 7.27 -15.87 22.00
CA LYS A 450 7.57 -17.28 21.70
C LYS A 450 7.74 -17.50 20.20
N TYR A 451 6.93 -16.83 19.38
CA TYR A 451 7.08 -16.83 17.92
C TYR A 451 8.44 -16.24 17.50
N ARG A 452 8.75 -15.01 17.91
CA ARG A 452 10.05 -14.36 17.64
C ARG A 452 11.26 -15.22 17.99
N CYS A 453 11.26 -15.83 19.17
CA CYS A 453 12.34 -16.70 19.63
C CYS A 453 12.51 -17.95 18.75
N LYS A 454 11.41 -18.47 18.18
CA LYS A 454 11.45 -19.61 17.27
C LYS A 454 11.92 -19.20 15.87
N VAL A 455 11.48 -18.06 15.36
CA VAL A 455 11.95 -17.49 14.08
C VAL A 455 13.45 -17.20 14.12
N ILE A 456 13.96 -16.60 15.19
CA ILE A 456 15.42 -16.36 15.35
C ILE A 456 16.20 -17.69 15.32
N LYS A 457 15.70 -18.72 16.00
CA LYS A 457 16.32 -20.06 15.99
C LYS A 457 16.22 -20.75 14.62
N MET A 458 15.15 -20.51 13.88
CA MET A 458 14.99 -21.01 12.52
C MET A 458 16.01 -20.36 11.58
N ASN A 459 16.17 -19.04 11.65
CA ASN A 459 17.10 -18.28 10.82
C ASN A 459 18.57 -18.67 11.04
N SER A 460 18.91 -19.25 12.20
CA SER A 460 20.24 -19.82 12.46
C SER A 460 20.47 -21.22 11.87
N LYS A 461 19.46 -21.86 11.26
CA LYS A 461 19.56 -23.20 10.66
C LYS A 461 19.84 -23.13 9.16
N LYS A 462 20.38 -24.22 8.60
CA LYS A 462 20.58 -24.41 7.15
C LYS A 462 19.23 -24.47 6.42
N VAL A 463 19.18 -23.94 5.19
CA VAL A 463 17.95 -23.82 4.36
C VAL A 463 17.13 -25.12 4.27
N GLY A 464 17.78 -26.29 4.12
CA GLY A 464 17.07 -27.58 4.07
C GLY A 464 16.43 -28.04 5.39
N GLU A 465 16.86 -27.51 6.54
CA GLU A 465 16.30 -27.84 7.86
C GLU A 465 15.25 -26.82 8.34
N GLN A 466 15.12 -25.70 7.63
CA GLN A 466 14.19 -24.62 7.95
C GLN A 466 12.73 -25.05 7.72
N GLN A 467 12.44 -25.69 6.58
CA GLN A 467 11.09 -26.16 6.24
C GLN A 467 10.54 -27.13 7.28
N LYS A 468 11.32 -28.15 7.65
CA LYS A 468 10.96 -29.12 8.69
C LYS A 468 10.77 -28.46 10.07
N TYR A 469 11.53 -27.40 10.37
CA TYR A 469 11.39 -26.67 11.62
C TYR A 469 10.14 -25.77 11.65
N ILE A 470 9.70 -25.22 10.52
CA ILE A 470 8.45 -24.46 10.41
C ILE A 470 7.27 -25.35 10.78
N GLU A 471 7.15 -26.48 10.09
CA GLU A 471 6.07 -27.46 10.24
C GLU A 471 6.02 -28.02 11.68
N GLU A 472 7.16 -28.39 12.26
CA GLU A 472 7.21 -29.02 13.59
C GLU A 472 7.18 -28.07 14.80
N LYS A 473 7.50 -26.77 14.63
CA LYS A 473 7.76 -25.87 15.78
C LYS A 473 7.12 -24.49 15.70
N ILE A 474 6.72 -24.03 14.53
CA ILE A 474 6.13 -22.70 14.34
C ILE A 474 4.64 -22.85 14.08
N GLU A 475 4.22 -23.74 13.18
CA GLU A 475 2.80 -23.95 12.88
C GLU A 475 2.02 -24.41 14.12
N GLU A 476 2.60 -25.24 14.99
CA GLU A 476 1.98 -25.67 16.25
C GLU A 476 1.80 -24.56 17.31
N LEU A 477 2.35 -23.36 17.10
CA LEU A 477 2.28 -22.28 18.10
C LEU A 477 0.90 -21.62 18.19
N HIS A 478 0.03 -21.80 17.21
CA HIS A 478 -1.29 -21.16 17.20
C HIS A 478 -2.13 -21.55 18.42
N LEU A 479 -2.23 -22.84 18.79
CA LEU A 479 -2.99 -23.27 19.98
C LEU A 479 -2.40 -22.70 21.29
N PRO A 480 -1.09 -22.84 21.58
CA PRO A 480 -0.50 -22.25 22.78
C PRO A 480 -0.63 -20.73 22.88
N VAL A 481 -0.67 -20.02 21.75
CA VAL A 481 -0.86 -18.57 21.71
C VAL A 481 -2.32 -18.21 21.99
N ALA A 482 -3.28 -18.86 21.33
CA ALA A 482 -4.71 -18.68 21.56
C ALA A 482 -5.08 -18.90 23.03
N LYS A 483 -4.71 -20.06 23.59
CA LYS A 483 -4.93 -20.38 25.02
C LYS A 483 -4.29 -19.38 25.96
N SER A 484 -3.16 -18.80 25.57
CA SER A 484 -2.49 -17.76 26.37
C SER A 484 -3.23 -16.43 26.33
N ALA A 485 -3.79 -16.05 25.19
CA ALA A 485 -4.56 -14.83 25.04
C ALA A 485 -5.85 -14.91 25.88
N GLU A 486 -6.56 -16.04 25.81
CA GLU A 486 -7.75 -16.30 26.62
C GLU A 486 -7.44 -16.33 28.11
N ALA A 487 -6.38 -17.04 28.52
CA ALA A 487 -5.95 -17.06 29.92
C ALA A 487 -5.63 -15.65 30.43
N LEU A 488 -4.99 -14.82 29.61
CA LEU A 488 -4.71 -13.43 29.96
C LEU A 488 -5.99 -12.60 30.12
N CYS A 489 -7.03 -12.84 29.31
CA CYS A 489 -8.35 -12.22 29.49
C CYS A 489 -8.96 -12.57 30.85
N ARG A 490 -8.94 -13.86 31.19
CA ARG A 490 -9.46 -14.36 32.46
C ARG A 490 -8.73 -13.72 33.64
N GLU A 491 -7.41 -13.59 33.57
CA GLU A 491 -6.60 -12.93 34.60
C GLU A 491 -6.89 -11.42 34.72
N ILE A 492 -7.04 -10.71 33.59
CA ILE A 492 -7.39 -9.28 33.57
C ILE A 492 -8.72 -9.04 34.30
N LEU A 493 -9.71 -9.90 34.06
CA LEU A 493 -11.06 -9.78 34.59
C LEU A 493 -11.28 -10.54 35.91
N ARG A 494 -10.31 -11.35 36.35
CA ARG A 494 -10.35 -12.22 37.54
C ARG A 494 -11.46 -13.27 37.49
N TYR A 495 -11.53 -14.01 36.39
CA TYR A 495 -12.43 -15.15 36.21
C TYR A 495 -11.69 -16.48 36.32
N GLU A 496 -12.38 -17.50 36.82
CA GLU A 496 -11.87 -18.88 36.89
C GLU A 496 -11.97 -19.57 35.52
N GLU A 497 -11.11 -20.57 35.29
CA GLU A 497 -11.10 -21.33 34.04
C GLU A 497 -12.32 -22.25 33.95
N PHE A 498 -13.13 -22.04 32.93
CA PHE A 498 -14.20 -22.94 32.54
C PHE A 498 -13.79 -23.67 31.26
N THR A 499 -13.80 -25.01 31.27
CA THR A 499 -13.43 -25.83 30.11
C THR A 499 -14.69 -26.39 29.46
N LYS A 500 -15.02 -25.93 28.25
CA LYS A 500 -15.87 -26.66 27.31
C LYS A 500 -15.11 -26.88 26.01
N ASP A 501 -14.98 -28.15 25.60
CA ASP A 501 -14.38 -28.52 24.32
C ASP A 501 -15.38 -28.28 23.19
N SER A 502 -15.30 -27.12 22.54
CA SER A 502 -15.93 -26.93 21.23
C SER A 502 -15.14 -25.90 20.43
N SER A 503 -14.09 -26.36 19.73
CA SER A 503 -13.39 -25.51 18.77
C SER A 503 -14.24 -25.36 17.50
N THR A 504 -14.71 -24.16 17.22
CA THR A 504 -15.53 -23.85 16.02
C THR A 504 -14.82 -22.81 15.14
N GLU A 505 -15.21 -22.69 13.87
CA GLU A 505 -14.67 -21.66 12.97
C GLU A 505 -14.85 -20.22 13.53
N ASP A 506 -15.82 -20.01 14.43
CA ASP A 506 -16.08 -18.75 15.11
C ASP A 506 -14.95 -18.30 16.05
N ASP A 507 -14.11 -19.25 16.50
CA ASP A 507 -13.02 -18.97 17.43
C ASP A 507 -11.96 -18.05 16.79
N ASN A 508 -11.76 -18.14 15.47
CA ASN A 508 -10.74 -17.34 14.78
C ASN A 508 -11.08 -15.84 14.76
N ILE A 509 -12.34 -15.49 14.47
CA ILE A 509 -12.82 -14.09 14.49
C ILE A 509 -12.69 -13.55 15.91
N SER A 510 -13.09 -14.35 16.89
CA SER A 510 -13.01 -14.03 18.31
C SER A 510 -11.57 -13.78 18.78
N LEU A 511 -10.62 -14.61 18.34
CA LEU A 511 -9.20 -14.47 18.68
C LEU A 511 -8.53 -13.26 18.01
N ILE A 512 -8.97 -12.86 16.81
CA ILE A 512 -8.48 -11.64 16.14
C ILE A 512 -9.08 -10.39 16.79
N LEU A 513 -10.37 -10.42 17.17
CA LEU A 513 -10.98 -9.37 17.98
C LEU A 513 -10.17 -9.16 19.26
N LEU A 514 -9.85 -10.24 19.97
CA LEU A 514 -9.07 -10.16 21.19
C LEU A 514 -7.68 -9.56 20.96
N TRP A 515 -7.01 -9.97 19.88
CA TRP A 515 -5.75 -9.35 19.45
C TRP A 515 -5.90 -7.84 19.22
N ALA A 516 -6.95 -7.42 18.51
CA ALA A 516 -7.20 -6.01 18.20
C ALA A 516 -7.42 -5.18 19.48
N ILE A 517 -8.07 -5.75 20.50
CA ILE A 517 -8.22 -5.14 21.84
C ILE A 517 -6.85 -5.00 22.52
N PHE A 518 -6.03 -6.06 22.55
CA PHE A 518 -4.69 -6.01 23.15
C PHE A 518 -3.71 -5.11 22.38
N ALA A 519 -3.90 -4.92 21.08
CA ALA A 519 -3.14 -3.98 20.25
C ALA A 519 -3.74 -2.56 20.26
N ASN A 520 -4.85 -2.33 20.97
CA ASN A 520 -5.59 -1.07 21.00
C ASN A 520 -5.94 -0.50 19.60
N ARG A 521 -6.35 -1.37 18.67
CA ARG A 521 -6.76 -1.01 17.30
C ARG A 521 -8.29 -0.85 17.22
N LYS A 522 -8.78 0.36 17.51
CA LYS A 522 -10.23 0.68 17.63
C LYS A 522 -11.07 0.19 16.44
N GLU A 523 -10.69 0.58 15.22
CA GLU A 523 -11.45 0.24 14.01
C GLU A 523 -11.39 -1.24 13.65
N LEU A 524 -10.24 -1.91 13.79
CA LEU A 524 -10.13 -3.34 13.57
C LEU A 524 -10.96 -4.14 14.57
N ALA A 525 -10.97 -3.71 15.84
CA ALA A 525 -11.82 -4.31 16.85
C ALA A 525 -13.30 -4.19 16.46
N GLU A 526 -13.75 -3.04 15.95
CA GLU A 526 -15.13 -2.88 15.46
C GLU A 526 -15.43 -3.78 14.25
N ILE A 527 -14.53 -3.88 13.27
CA ILE A 527 -14.69 -4.74 12.08
C ILE A 527 -14.93 -6.21 12.45
N TYR A 528 -14.12 -6.73 13.37
CA TYR A 528 -14.20 -8.13 13.81
C TYR A 528 -15.34 -8.36 14.81
N TRP A 529 -15.66 -7.36 15.65
CA TRP A 529 -16.82 -7.44 16.55
C TRP A 529 -18.13 -7.54 15.77
N LEU A 530 -18.30 -6.73 14.71
CA LEU A 530 -19.50 -6.78 13.85
C LEU A 530 -19.67 -8.13 13.15
N ARG A 531 -18.57 -8.83 12.82
CA ARG A 531 -18.57 -10.16 12.19
C ARG A 531 -18.62 -11.32 13.19
N GLY A 532 -18.49 -11.03 14.48
CA GLY A 532 -18.55 -12.02 15.55
C GLY A 532 -19.96 -12.44 15.93
N LYS A 533 -20.05 -13.29 16.94
CA LYS A 533 -21.30 -13.72 17.59
C LYS A 533 -21.43 -13.06 18.97
N ASN A 534 -22.64 -13.07 19.52
CA ASN A 534 -22.91 -12.54 20.87
C ASN A 534 -22.42 -11.10 21.04
N HIS A 535 -22.81 -10.19 20.13
CA HIS A 535 -22.31 -8.80 20.09
C HIS A 535 -22.43 -8.07 21.42
N LEU A 536 -23.53 -8.26 22.15
CA LEU A 536 -23.74 -7.64 23.45
C LEU A 536 -22.69 -8.09 24.48
N LEU A 537 -22.59 -9.40 24.72
CA LEU A 537 -21.66 -9.95 25.71
C LEU A 537 -20.20 -9.72 25.31
N THR A 538 -19.85 -9.93 24.03
CA THR A 538 -18.49 -9.67 23.54
C THR A 538 -18.10 -8.20 23.67
N GLY A 539 -19.03 -7.27 23.36
CA GLY A 539 -18.80 -5.84 23.51
C GLY A 539 -18.61 -5.41 24.97
N LEU A 540 -19.38 -5.98 25.89
CA LEU A 540 -19.21 -5.75 27.33
C LEU A 540 -17.87 -6.27 27.84
N VAL A 541 -17.47 -7.49 27.44
CA VAL A 541 -16.16 -8.06 27.80
C VAL A 541 -15.01 -7.22 27.20
N CYS A 542 -15.13 -6.74 25.95
CA CYS A 542 -14.18 -5.80 25.36
C CYS A 542 -14.03 -4.54 26.20
N SER A 543 -15.15 -3.89 26.55
CA SER A 543 -15.15 -2.68 27.39
C SER A 543 -14.52 -2.95 28.75
N ALA A 544 -14.85 -4.07 29.37
CA ALA A 544 -14.28 -4.51 30.65
C ALA A 544 -12.75 -4.59 30.63
N ILE A 545 -12.22 -5.27 29.61
CA ILE A 545 -10.77 -5.50 29.42
C ILE A 545 -10.09 -4.14 29.23
N LEU A 546 -10.60 -3.31 28.32
CA LEU A 546 -10.06 -1.99 28.03
C LEU A 546 -10.04 -1.08 29.26
N LYS A 547 -11.13 -1.05 30.06
CA LYS A 547 -11.21 -0.28 31.30
C LYS A 547 -10.20 -0.73 32.35
N LYS A 548 -9.96 -2.04 32.48
CA LYS A 548 -8.94 -2.58 33.40
C LYS A 548 -7.52 -2.27 32.92
N LEU A 549 -7.27 -2.37 31.61
CA LEU A 549 -6.00 -2.00 30.99
C LEU A 549 -5.72 -0.50 31.13
N SER A 550 -6.73 0.36 30.94
CA SER A 550 -6.66 1.81 31.18
C SER A 550 -6.23 2.10 32.62
N LYS A 551 -6.87 1.48 33.62
CA LYS A 551 -6.48 1.64 35.04
C LYS A 551 -5.04 1.19 35.30
N LYS A 552 -4.61 0.09 34.70
CA LYS A 552 -3.22 -0.38 34.81
C LYS A 552 -2.24 0.58 34.14
N ALA A 553 -2.55 1.13 32.97
CA ALA A 553 -1.77 2.17 32.30
C ALA A 553 -1.65 3.43 33.18
N ASN A 554 -2.74 3.86 33.81
CA ASN A 554 -2.70 5.01 34.71
C ASN A 554 -1.79 4.76 35.93
N ASN A 555 -1.85 3.56 36.53
CA ASN A 555 -1.03 3.20 37.69
C ASN A 555 0.47 3.25 37.40
N VAL A 556 0.85 3.09 36.14
CA VAL A 556 2.25 3.09 35.69
C VAL A 556 2.67 4.44 35.09
N LYS A 557 1.82 5.45 35.28
CA LYS A 557 1.99 6.85 34.82
C LYS A 557 1.93 7.03 33.30
N GLU A 558 1.28 6.11 32.60
CA GLU A 558 1.07 6.17 31.15
C GLU A 558 -0.28 6.83 30.80
N GLN A 559 -0.34 8.15 30.95
CA GLN A 559 -1.60 8.90 30.82
C GLN A 559 -2.18 8.89 29.39
N VAL A 560 -1.35 9.03 28.36
CA VAL A 560 -1.80 9.05 26.95
C VAL A 560 -2.45 7.72 26.59
N LEU A 561 -1.80 6.60 26.90
CA LEU A 561 -2.34 5.27 26.63
C LEU A 561 -3.58 4.97 27.48
N SER A 562 -3.58 5.37 28.76
CA SER A 562 -4.76 5.22 29.62
C SER A 562 -5.98 5.93 29.03
N ASN A 563 -5.83 7.18 28.58
CA ASN A 563 -6.91 7.94 27.96
C ASN A 563 -7.40 7.28 26.66
N ASN A 564 -6.48 6.82 25.81
CA ASN A 564 -6.84 6.13 24.57
C ASN A 564 -7.61 4.82 24.80
N LEU A 565 -7.20 4.03 25.80
CA LEU A 565 -7.88 2.79 26.20
C LEU A 565 -9.26 3.07 26.82
N GLU A 566 -9.36 4.12 27.65
CA GLU A 566 -10.63 4.55 28.25
C GLU A 566 -11.64 4.99 27.19
N GLU A 567 -11.20 5.76 26.19
CA GLU A 567 -12.05 6.19 25.08
C GLU A 567 -12.52 4.99 24.25
N HIS A 568 -11.63 4.03 23.99
CA HIS A 568 -11.98 2.77 23.31
C HIS A 568 -12.99 1.95 24.12
N SER A 569 -12.84 1.88 25.45
CA SER A 569 -13.79 1.22 26.36
C SER A 569 -15.19 1.85 26.27
N LYS A 570 -15.25 3.18 26.29
CA LYS A 570 -16.51 3.95 26.19
C LYS A 570 -17.22 3.74 24.87
N LEU A 571 -16.48 3.60 23.76
CA LEU A 571 -17.05 3.29 22.45
C LEU A 571 -17.84 1.97 22.51
N PHE A 572 -17.24 0.89 23.03
CA PHE A 572 -17.94 -0.39 23.17
C PHE A 572 -19.13 -0.32 24.15
N GLU A 573 -18.98 0.40 25.25
CA GLU A 573 -20.06 0.60 26.23
C GLU A 573 -21.28 1.29 25.58
N GLN A 574 -21.05 2.39 24.85
CA GLN A 574 -22.11 3.11 24.12
C GLN A 574 -22.77 2.24 23.05
N ARG A 575 -21.99 1.43 22.33
CA ARG A 575 -22.53 0.49 21.33
C ARG A 575 -23.42 -0.58 21.99
N CYS A 576 -22.99 -1.13 23.12
CA CYS A 576 -23.76 -2.12 23.87
C CYS A 576 -25.06 -1.53 24.43
N LEU A 577 -24.99 -0.32 25.01
CA LEU A 577 -26.18 0.42 25.46
C LEU A 577 -27.17 0.60 24.31
N GLY A 578 -26.71 1.08 23.16
CA GLY A 578 -27.57 1.25 21.99
C GLY A 578 -28.11 -0.06 21.38
N ILE A 579 -27.51 -1.22 21.67
CA ILE A 579 -28.08 -2.53 21.33
C ILE A 579 -29.17 -2.89 22.35
N MET A 580 -28.89 -2.73 23.65
CA MET A 580 -29.85 -3.03 24.72
C MET A 580 -31.10 -2.16 24.65
N ASP A 581 -30.95 -0.85 24.41
CA ASP A 581 -32.08 0.07 24.29
C ASP A 581 -33.01 -0.38 23.16
N ARG A 582 -32.45 -0.71 21.99
CA ARG A 582 -33.22 -1.21 20.84
C ARG A 582 -33.87 -2.56 21.11
N MET A 583 -33.16 -3.49 21.76
CA MET A 583 -33.72 -4.78 22.14
C MET A 583 -34.90 -4.63 23.13
N TYR A 584 -34.77 -3.73 24.10
CA TYR A 584 -35.81 -3.47 25.09
C TYR A 584 -37.04 -2.80 24.45
N ASP A 585 -36.81 -1.84 23.55
CA ASP A 585 -37.87 -1.16 22.78
C ASP A 585 -38.64 -2.15 21.88
N GLU A 586 -37.97 -3.15 21.31
CA GLU A 586 -38.60 -4.19 20.48
C GLU A 586 -39.37 -5.22 21.32
N ASN A 587 -38.74 -5.81 22.33
CA ASN A 587 -39.37 -6.79 23.22
C ASN A 587 -38.61 -6.91 24.57
N ALA A 588 -39.17 -6.29 25.60
CA ALA A 588 -38.60 -6.29 26.95
C ALA A 588 -38.44 -7.70 27.56
N GLU A 589 -39.37 -8.63 27.33
CA GLU A 589 -39.28 -9.99 27.89
C GLU A 589 -38.14 -10.79 27.23
N GLN A 590 -38.05 -10.75 25.90
CA GLN A 590 -36.96 -11.40 25.17
C GLN A 590 -35.59 -10.77 25.46
N ALA A 591 -35.55 -9.46 25.68
CA ALA A 591 -34.31 -8.77 26.07
C ALA A 591 -33.81 -9.24 27.45
N ILE A 592 -34.72 -9.45 28.41
CA ILE A 592 -34.38 -9.99 29.74
C ILE A 592 -33.91 -11.44 29.62
N ASP A 593 -34.63 -12.28 28.89
CA ASP A 593 -34.22 -13.68 28.66
C ASP A 593 -32.84 -13.76 27.99
N LEU A 594 -32.56 -12.90 27.02
CA LEU A 594 -31.26 -12.85 26.35
C LEU A 594 -30.13 -12.40 27.29
N MET A 595 -30.43 -11.57 28.29
CA MET A 595 -29.46 -11.22 29.34
C MET A 595 -29.16 -12.39 30.30
N ASP A 596 -30.07 -13.34 30.43
CA ASP A 596 -29.86 -14.52 31.26
C ASP A 596 -29.25 -15.70 30.48
N THR A 597 -28.94 -15.52 29.18
CA THR A 597 -28.34 -16.58 28.36
C THR A 597 -26.89 -16.91 28.74
N GLU A 598 -26.61 -18.21 28.83
CA GLU A 598 -25.26 -18.74 29.03
C GLU A 598 -24.43 -18.67 27.74
N ALA A 599 -23.27 -18.02 27.81
CA ALA A 599 -22.29 -17.94 26.75
C ALA A 599 -20.88 -18.07 27.34
N ASP A 600 -19.97 -18.63 26.55
CA ASP A 600 -18.54 -18.65 26.84
C ASP A 600 -17.83 -17.71 25.88
N ILE A 601 -17.12 -16.71 26.41
CA ILE A 601 -16.34 -15.76 25.62
C ILE A 601 -14.93 -15.74 26.19
N TRP A 602 -13.97 -16.24 25.42
CA TRP A 602 -12.55 -16.31 25.83
C TRP A 602 -12.32 -17.03 27.16
N GLY A 603 -13.10 -18.09 27.42
CA GLY A 603 -13.05 -18.85 28.66
C GLY A 603 -13.76 -18.17 29.83
N ILE A 604 -14.60 -17.17 29.57
CA ILE A 604 -15.41 -16.45 30.55
C ILE A 604 -16.85 -16.93 30.40
N HIS A 605 -17.31 -17.68 31.40
CA HIS A 605 -18.68 -18.21 31.43
C HIS A 605 -19.68 -17.18 31.97
N SER A 606 -20.78 -16.94 31.23
CA SER A 606 -21.65 -15.79 31.43
C SER A 606 -22.64 -15.87 32.60
N HIS A 607 -22.70 -16.97 33.37
CA HIS A 607 -23.49 -17.04 34.61
C HIS A 607 -23.12 -15.91 35.61
N LEU A 608 -21.98 -15.21 35.38
CA LEU A 608 -21.51 -14.05 36.13
C LEU A 608 -21.40 -12.72 35.33
N CYS A 609 -21.61 -12.69 34.01
CA CYS A 609 -21.16 -11.58 33.13
C CYS A 609 -22.11 -10.39 32.97
N LEU A 610 -23.39 -10.46 33.33
CA LEU A 610 -24.26 -9.28 33.18
C LEU A 610 -24.51 -8.58 34.53
N ARG A 611 -24.65 -9.35 35.62
CA ARG A 611 -24.81 -8.80 36.97
C ARG A 611 -23.57 -8.10 37.55
N LYS A 612 -22.35 -8.49 37.17
CA LYS A 612 -21.11 -7.86 37.68
C LYS A 612 -20.66 -6.61 36.92
N PHE A 613 -21.27 -6.32 35.77
CA PHE A 613 -20.89 -5.16 34.94
C PHE A 613 -21.80 -3.94 35.16
N TYR A 614 -22.98 -4.15 35.76
CA TYR A 614 -23.95 -3.12 36.12
C TYR A 614 -23.90 -2.69 37.61
N VAL A 615 -23.09 -3.36 38.44
CA VAL A 615 -22.83 -3.01 39.86
C VAL A 615 -21.35 -2.67 40.02
#